data_AF-A0A2T4DAT3-F1
#
_entry.id   AF-A0A2T4DAT3-F1
#
_cell.length_a   1.000
_cell.length_b   1.000
_cell.length_c   1.000
_cell.angle_alpha   90.00
_cell.angle_beta   90.00
_cell.angle_gamma   90.00
#
_symmetry.space_group_name_H-M   'P 1'
#
loop_
_entity.id
_entity.type
_entity.pdbx_description
1 polymer ?
#
loop_
_entity_poly.entity_id
_entity_poly.type
_entity_poly.pdbx_seq_one_letter_code
_entity_poly.pdbx_strand_id
1 'polypeptide(L)'
;VCSSDLLEHDDANRALMGANMQRQAVPTLRSQVPLVGTGVERTVAQDSGFCVTARRGGVIESVDAARIVVRVNNEETEAGDAGVDIYNLTKYTRSNQNTCINQRSIVRQGDVIARGDVLADGPSVDLGELALGQNMRIAFMPWNGYNFEDSILISEKVVQEDRLTTIHIQELTCVARDTKLGSEEITADIPNVGESALSKLDESGIVYIGAEVGPGDILVGKVTPKGETQLTPEEKLLRAIFGEKASDVKDTSS
;
A
#
# COMPACT_ATOMS: atom_id res chain seq x y z
N VAL A 1 15.97 9.27 17.07
CA VAL A 1 16.81 10.13 17.94
C VAL A 1 18.20 10.25 17.33
N CYS A 2 18.94 9.16 17.10
CA CYS A 2 20.25 9.24 16.45
C CYS A 2 20.25 9.73 14.98
N SER A 3 19.07 9.87 14.36
CA SER A 3 18.85 10.28 12.96
C SER A 3 18.46 11.76 12.81
N SER A 4 18.72 12.61 13.81
CA SER A 4 18.48 14.06 13.70
C SER A 4 19.82 14.80 13.65
N ASP A 5 20.08 15.46 12.52
CA ASP A 5 21.41 15.90 12.08
C ASP A 5 22.07 17.00 12.92
N LEU A 6 21.34 17.63 13.84
CA LEU A 6 21.84 18.74 14.69
C LEU A 6 21.30 18.68 16.12
N LEU A 7 21.24 17.47 16.70
CA LEU A 7 20.73 17.22 18.06
C LEU A 7 21.38 18.10 19.14
N GLU A 8 22.64 18.52 18.94
CA GLU A 8 23.37 19.40 19.87
C GLU A 8 22.87 20.86 19.86
N HIS A 9 22.17 21.27 18.81
CA HIS A 9 21.64 22.63 18.65
C HIS A 9 20.13 22.72 18.89
N ASP A 10 19.45 21.58 19.04
CA ASP A 10 18.02 21.52 19.30
C ASP A 10 17.73 21.40 20.80
N ASP A 11 16.66 22.06 21.24
CA ASP A 11 16.09 21.82 22.56
C ASP A 11 15.61 20.36 22.67
N ALA A 12 15.83 19.73 23.83
CA ALA A 12 15.54 18.32 24.06
C ALA A 12 14.08 17.95 23.76
N ASN A 13 13.14 18.85 24.05
CA ASN A 13 11.73 18.65 23.75
C ASN A 13 11.45 18.65 22.24
N ARG A 14 12.13 19.51 21.46
CA ARG A 14 12.01 19.54 20.00
C ARG A 14 12.64 18.31 19.36
N ALA A 15 13.80 17.88 19.85
CA ALA A 15 14.44 16.65 19.40
C ALA A 15 13.54 15.42 19.66
N LEU A 16 12.85 15.38 20.81
CA LEU A 16 11.88 14.34 21.14
C LEU A 16 10.69 14.34 20.17
N MET A 17 10.13 15.53 19.87
CA MET A 17 9.05 15.67 18.90
C MET A 17 9.50 15.20 17.51
N GLY A 18 10.68 15.62 17.04
CA GLY A 18 11.24 15.20 15.75
C GLY A 18 11.40 13.68 15.66
N ALA A 19 11.96 13.04 16.70
CA ALA A 19 12.10 11.59 16.75
C ALA A 19 10.75 10.84 16.75
N ASN A 20 9.72 11.41 17.37
CA ASN A 20 8.37 10.84 17.35
C ASN A 20 7.69 11.01 15.99
N MET A 21 7.84 12.17 15.36
CA MET A 21 7.31 12.46 14.04
C MET A 21 7.94 11.56 12.96
N GLN A 22 9.25 11.30 13.03
CA GLN A 22 9.93 10.38 12.11
C GLN A 22 9.32 8.96 12.14
N ARG A 23 8.85 8.49 13.30
CA ARG A 23 8.19 7.16 13.41
C ARG A 23 6.80 7.10 12.78
N GLN A 24 6.21 8.25 12.48
CA GLN A 24 4.88 8.37 11.86
C GLN A 24 4.97 8.66 10.36
N ALA A 25 6.18 8.76 9.80
CA ALA A 25 6.37 9.01 8.38
C ALA A 25 5.82 7.85 7.54
N VAL A 26 4.97 8.19 6.57
CA VAL A 26 4.40 7.23 5.61
C VAL A 26 5.33 7.10 4.41
N PRO A 27 5.60 5.88 3.91
CA PRO A 27 6.39 5.69 2.71
C PRO A 27 5.83 6.43 1.48
N THR A 28 6.66 7.28 0.90
CA THR A 28 6.36 7.98 -0.37
C THR A 28 6.54 7.04 -1.56
N LEU A 29 5.87 7.34 -2.67
CA LEU A 29 5.94 6.60 -3.92
C LEU A 29 7.36 6.50 -4.46
N ARG A 30 8.14 7.57 -4.28
CA ARG A 30 9.54 7.66 -4.68
C ARG A 30 10.36 8.04 -3.47
N SER A 31 11.06 7.08 -2.87
CA SER A 31 11.99 7.35 -1.78
C SER A 31 13.17 8.19 -2.27
N GLN A 32 13.68 9.07 -1.40
CA GLN A 32 14.84 9.89 -1.67
C GLN A 32 15.73 9.95 -0.42
N VAL A 33 16.99 9.55 -0.54
CA VAL A 33 17.98 9.69 0.54
C VAL A 33 18.07 11.17 0.99
N PRO A 34 18.11 11.45 2.30
CA PRO A 34 18.27 12.81 2.79
C PRO A 34 19.64 13.40 2.37
N LEU A 35 19.66 14.66 1.92
CA LEU A 35 20.90 15.32 1.49
C LEU A 35 21.89 15.55 2.65
N VAL A 36 21.38 15.63 3.87
CA VAL A 36 22.14 15.72 5.11
C VAL A 36 21.67 14.55 5.96
N GLY A 37 22.60 13.72 6.40
CA GLY A 37 22.32 12.52 7.19
C GLY A 37 23.43 12.26 8.19
N THR A 38 23.15 11.35 9.12
CA THR A 38 24.02 11.01 10.26
C THR A 38 24.93 9.80 10.02
N GLY A 39 24.68 9.05 8.95
CA GLY A 39 25.34 7.78 8.62
C GLY A 39 24.70 6.56 9.28
N VAL A 40 23.73 6.74 10.19
CA VAL A 40 23.00 5.62 10.81
C VAL A 40 21.88 5.08 9.91
N GLU A 41 21.52 5.82 8.86
CA GLU A 41 20.42 5.50 7.94
C GLU A 41 20.63 4.15 7.26
N ARG A 42 21.87 3.85 6.87
CA ARG A 42 22.25 2.56 6.28
C ARG A 42 22.09 1.40 7.26
N THR A 43 22.58 1.57 8.48
CA THR A 43 22.47 0.53 9.53
C THR A 43 21.01 0.27 9.86
N VAL A 44 20.21 1.32 10.03
CA VAL A 44 18.77 1.19 10.31
C VAL A 44 18.04 0.50 9.17
N ALA A 45 18.31 0.85 7.91
CA ALA A 45 17.68 0.22 6.76
C ALA A 45 18.03 -1.27 6.65
N GLN A 46 19.30 -1.63 6.85
CA GLN A 46 19.76 -3.02 6.78
C GLN A 46 19.22 -3.88 7.94
N ASP A 47 19.27 -3.36 9.17
CA ASP A 47 18.82 -4.09 10.37
C ASP A 47 17.29 -4.18 10.48
N SER A 48 16.55 -3.34 9.74
CA SER A 48 15.08 -3.35 9.76
C SER A 48 14.45 -4.61 9.17
N GLY A 49 15.18 -5.36 8.33
CA GLY A 49 14.67 -6.52 7.61
C GLY A 49 13.74 -6.21 6.44
N PHE A 50 13.52 -4.93 6.11
CA PHE A 50 12.75 -4.55 4.92
C PHE A 50 13.56 -4.61 3.63
N CYS A 51 14.88 -4.47 3.73
CA CYS A 51 15.81 -4.63 2.61
C CYS A 51 16.14 -6.10 2.40
N VAL A 52 16.32 -6.50 1.14
CA VAL A 52 16.82 -7.85 0.82
C VAL A 52 18.33 -7.79 0.74
N THR A 53 19.01 -8.51 1.62
CA THR A 53 20.48 -8.59 1.64
C THR A 53 21.00 -9.91 1.07
N ALA A 54 22.16 -9.85 0.44
CA ALA A 54 22.86 -10.99 -0.11
C ALA A 54 23.42 -11.88 1.00
N ARG A 55 23.03 -13.16 1.01
CA ARG A 55 23.55 -14.15 1.97
C ARG A 55 25.00 -14.51 1.67
N ARG A 56 25.37 -14.52 0.39
CA ARG A 56 26.66 -14.93 -0.15
C ARG A 56 27.09 -14.00 -1.27
N GLY A 57 28.39 -13.89 -1.49
CA GLY A 57 28.96 -13.17 -2.63
C GLY A 57 28.77 -13.94 -3.94
N GLY A 58 28.70 -13.19 -5.05
CA GLY A 58 28.40 -13.78 -6.34
C GLY A 58 28.21 -12.76 -7.46
N VAL A 59 27.65 -13.24 -8.57
CA VAL A 59 27.29 -12.42 -9.74
C VAL A 59 25.81 -12.59 -10.01
N ILE A 60 25.15 -11.51 -10.37
CA ILE A 60 23.71 -11.53 -10.64
C ILE A 60 23.44 -12.12 -12.01
N GLU A 61 22.72 -13.24 -12.02
CA GLU A 61 22.39 -13.98 -13.24
C GLU A 61 21.14 -13.44 -13.92
N SER A 62 20.10 -13.10 -13.16
CA SER A 62 18.90 -12.47 -13.69
C SER A 62 18.20 -11.61 -12.65
N VAL A 63 17.67 -10.46 -13.08
CA VAL A 63 16.88 -9.56 -12.24
C VAL A 63 15.51 -9.38 -12.88
N ASP A 64 14.48 -9.80 -12.16
CA ASP A 64 13.09 -9.50 -12.46
C ASP A 64 12.56 -8.50 -11.44
N ALA A 65 11.40 -7.91 -11.74
CA ALA A 65 10.69 -7.11 -10.74
C ALA A 65 10.39 -7.94 -9.48
N ALA A 66 9.98 -9.20 -9.61
CA ALA A 66 9.53 -10.02 -8.48
C ALA A 66 10.60 -10.95 -7.88
N ARG A 67 11.74 -11.16 -8.54
CA ARG A 67 12.79 -12.06 -8.06
C ARG A 67 14.17 -11.67 -8.55
N ILE A 68 15.18 -12.00 -7.76
CA ILE A 68 16.59 -11.81 -8.08
C ILE A 68 17.27 -13.16 -7.99
N VAL A 69 18.01 -13.53 -9.04
CA VAL A 69 18.77 -14.79 -9.09
C VAL A 69 20.25 -14.44 -9.06
N VAL A 70 20.94 -14.95 -8.05
CA VAL A 70 22.37 -14.75 -7.81
C VAL A 70 23.09 -16.07 -8.05
N ARG A 71 24.11 -16.03 -8.90
CA ARG A 71 25.07 -17.12 -9.04
C ARG A 71 26.18 -16.94 -8.02
N VAL A 72 26.28 -17.87 -7.09
CA VAL A 72 27.23 -17.80 -5.97
C VAL A 72 28.63 -18.13 -6.46
N ASN A 73 29.64 -17.49 -5.86
CA ASN A 73 31.03 -17.81 -6.16
C ASN A 73 31.38 -19.22 -5.68
N ASN A 74 32.20 -19.95 -6.45
CA ASN A 74 32.63 -21.31 -6.11
C ASN A 74 33.35 -21.39 -4.75
N GLU A 75 33.99 -20.31 -4.31
CA GLU A 75 34.69 -20.22 -3.02
C GLU A 75 33.72 -20.23 -1.81
N GLU A 76 32.49 -19.74 -2.01
CA GLU A 76 31.44 -19.68 -0.98
C GLU A 76 30.38 -20.79 -1.16
N THR A 77 30.61 -21.72 -2.09
CA THR A 77 29.71 -22.82 -2.39
C THR A 77 30.14 -24.07 -1.63
N GLU A 78 29.27 -24.60 -0.76
CA GLU A 78 29.50 -25.88 -0.09
C GLU A 78 29.27 -27.06 -1.05
N ALA A 79 30.00 -28.15 -0.85
CA ALA A 79 29.92 -29.34 -1.68
C ALA A 79 28.52 -29.99 -1.59
N GLY A 80 27.67 -29.75 -2.60
CA GLY A 80 26.31 -30.28 -2.69
C GLY A 80 25.22 -29.22 -2.88
N ASP A 81 25.57 -27.93 -2.84
CA ASP A 81 24.62 -26.84 -3.10
C ASP A 81 24.50 -26.54 -4.61
N ALA A 82 23.33 -26.06 -5.04
CA ALA A 82 23.04 -25.74 -6.44
C ALA A 82 23.84 -24.52 -6.97
N GLY A 83 24.57 -23.81 -6.10
CA GLY A 83 25.38 -22.64 -6.44
C GLY A 83 24.55 -21.43 -6.91
N VAL A 84 23.24 -21.45 -6.68
CA VAL A 84 22.31 -20.39 -7.11
C VAL A 84 21.38 -20.03 -5.95
N ASP A 85 21.38 -18.75 -5.59
CA ASP A 85 20.47 -18.18 -4.60
C ASP A 85 19.32 -17.42 -5.29
N ILE A 86 18.09 -17.73 -4.91
CA ILE A 86 16.88 -17.07 -5.43
C ILE A 86 16.26 -16.24 -4.31
N TYR A 87 16.12 -14.94 -4.55
CA TYR A 87 15.49 -13.99 -3.64
C TYR A 87 14.15 -13.54 -4.23
N ASN A 88 13.04 -13.88 -3.56
CA ASN A 88 11.72 -13.42 -3.95
C ASN A 88 11.43 -12.07 -3.29
N LEU A 89 10.97 -11.10 -4.09
CA LEU A 89 10.66 -9.75 -3.66
C LEU A 89 9.18 -9.63 -3.31
N THR A 90 8.91 -9.00 -2.17
CA THR A 90 7.54 -8.68 -1.75
C THR A 90 7.00 -7.52 -2.60
N LYS A 91 5.87 -7.74 -3.27
CA LYS A 91 5.22 -6.74 -4.13
C LYS A 91 3.86 -6.34 -3.58
N TYR A 92 3.62 -5.03 -3.54
CA TYR A 92 2.33 -4.41 -3.22
C TYR A 92 1.56 -5.12 -2.09
N THR A 93 2.26 -5.41 -0.99
CA THR A 93 1.68 -6.11 0.15
C THR A 93 1.22 -5.10 1.20
N ARG A 94 0.10 -5.38 1.84
CA ARG A 94 -0.47 -4.50 2.88
C ARG A 94 0.34 -4.56 4.17
N SER A 95 0.57 -3.41 4.79
CA SER A 95 1.07 -3.29 6.16
C SER A 95 -0.08 -3.18 7.18
N ASN A 96 0.24 -3.35 8.47
CA ASN A 96 -0.74 -3.17 9.55
C ASN A 96 -1.36 -1.76 9.60
N GLN A 97 -0.69 -0.75 9.05
CA GLN A 97 -1.18 0.64 8.98
C GLN A 97 -1.81 0.97 7.63
N ASN A 98 -2.19 -0.05 6.84
CA ASN A 98 -2.74 0.10 5.49
C ASN A 98 -1.82 0.85 4.52
N THR A 99 -0.50 0.81 4.75
CA THR A 99 0.51 1.31 3.81
C THR A 99 0.98 0.18 2.90
N CYS A 100 1.64 0.55 1.80
CA CYS A 100 2.19 -0.40 0.84
C CYS A 100 3.62 -0.81 1.21
N ILE A 101 3.84 -2.12 1.36
CA ILE A 101 5.15 -2.75 1.43
C ILE A 101 5.49 -3.25 0.01
N ASN A 102 6.46 -2.60 -0.61
CA ASN A 102 6.93 -2.95 -1.94
C ASN A 102 8.46 -2.92 -1.95
N GLN A 103 9.07 -4.03 -2.35
CA GLN A 103 10.52 -4.13 -2.51
C GLN A 103 10.90 -3.88 -3.97
N ARG A 104 11.97 -3.13 -4.20
CA ARG A 104 12.47 -2.82 -5.54
C ARG A 104 13.92 -3.25 -5.69
N SER A 105 14.21 -4.07 -6.69
CA SER A 105 15.58 -4.44 -7.04
C SER A 105 16.41 -3.20 -7.39
N ILE A 106 17.59 -3.08 -6.77
CA ILE A 106 18.55 -1.99 -7.08
C ILE A 106 19.62 -2.43 -8.08
N VAL A 107 19.89 -3.74 -8.07
CA VAL A 107 20.95 -4.38 -8.83
C VAL A 107 20.55 -4.67 -10.28
N ARG A 108 21.55 -4.84 -11.15
CA ARG A 108 21.40 -5.20 -12.56
C ARG A 108 22.04 -6.54 -12.86
N GLN A 109 21.63 -7.12 -13.99
CA GLN A 109 22.24 -8.36 -14.47
C GLN A 109 23.74 -8.15 -14.74
N GLY A 110 24.58 -9.06 -14.23
CA GLY A 110 26.02 -8.99 -14.35
C GLY A 110 26.74 -8.23 -13.24
N ASP A 111 26.01 -7.59 -12.32
CA ASP A 111 26.63 -6.92 -11.17
C ASP A 111 27.27 -7.95 -10.22
N VAL A 112 28.45 -7.61 -9.69
CA VAL A 112 29.18 -8.40 -8.69
C VAL A 112 28.77 -7.92 -7.31
N ILE A 113 28.38 -8.85 -6.44
CA ILE A 113 27.91 -8.57 -5.09
C ILE A 113 28.79 -9.28 -4.05
N ALA A 114 28.91 -8.69 -2.88
CA ALA A 114 29.50 -9.30 -1.71
C ALA A 114 28.41 -9.75 -0.71
N ARG A 115 28.79 -10.63 0.21
CA ARG A 115 27.93 -10.99 1.34
C ARG A 115 27.57 -9.74 2.16
N GLY A 116 26.28 -9.54 2.40
CA GLY A 116 25.74 -8.41 3.15
C GLY A 116 25.33 -7.21 2.29
N ASP A 117 25.59 -7.23 0.98
CA ASP A 117 25.13 -6.17 0.08
C ASP A 117 23.61 -6.18 -0.07
N VAL A 118 23.02 -4.99 -0.24
CA VAL A 118 21.58 -4.84 -0.46
C VAL A 118 21.27 -5.15 -1.93
N LEU A 119 20.36 -6.09 -2.18
CA LEU A 119 19.90 -6.49 -3.50
C LEU A 119 18.62 -5.77 -3.92
N ALA A 120 17.76 -5.50 -2.94
CA ALA A 120 16.52 -4.77 -3.14
C ALA A 120 16.21 -3.86 -1.96
N ASP A 121 15.77 -2.65 -2.29
CA ASP A 121 15.29 -1.66 -1.33
C ASP A 121 13.89 -2.04 -0.86
N GLY A 122 13.63 -1.76 0.41
CA GLY A 122 12.31 -1.85 1.02
C GLY A 122 11.48 -0.57 0.85
N PRO A 123 10.28 -0.50 1.46
CA PRO A 123 9.54 0.76 1.57
C PRO A 123 10.35 1.80 2.36
N SER A 124 10.35 3.06 1.90
CA SER A 124 11.11 4.17 2.50
C SER A 124 12.62 3.92 2.59
N VAL A 125 13.20 3.20 1.64
CA VAL A 125 14.64 3.00 1.50
C VAL A 125 15.05 3.37 0.09
N ASP A 126 16.19 4.03 -0.04
CA ASP A 126 16.79 4.39 -1.33
C ASP A 126 18.27 3.99 -1.28
N LEU A 127 18.68 3.04 -2.14
CA LEU A 127 20.03 2.49 -2.22
C LEU A 127 20.58 1.95 -0.89
N GLY A 128 19.73 1.29 -0.11
CA GLY A 128 20.09 0.74 1.20
C GLY A 128 20.20 1.77 2.32
N GLU A 129 19.78 3.02 2.10
CA GLU A 129 19.70 4.06 3.15
C GLU A 129 18.25 4.43 3.45
N LEU A 130 17.97 4.71 4.72
CA LEU A 130 16.63 5.11 5.17
C LEU A 130 16.22 6.46 4.56
N ALA A 131 15.09 6.45 3.85
CA ALA A 131 14.56 7.57 3.07
C ALA A 131 13.07 7.79 3.39
N LEU A 132 12.79 8.39 4.55
CA LEU A 132 11.42 8.62 5.06
C LEU A 132 10.66 9.76 4.35
N GLY A 133 11.38 10.66 3.67
CA GLY A 133 10.83 11.91 3.15
C GLY A 133 11.42 12.32 1.81
N GLN A 134 11.44 13.63 1.56
CA GLN A 134 11.89 14.25 0.32
C GLN A 134 12.70 15.51 0.61
N ASN A 135 13.76 15.74 -0.16
CA ASN A 135 14.57 16.95 -0.04
C ASN A 135 13.87 18.14 -0.72
N MET A 136 13.35 19.08 0.06
CA MET A 136 12.65 20.25 -0.46
C MET A 136 13.54 21.49 -0.46
N ARG A 137 13.36 22.36 -1.47
CA ARG A 137 13.94 23.70 -1.44
C ARG A 137 13.05 24.62 -0.61
N ILE A 138 13.57 25.08 0.51
CA ILE A 138 12.81 25.88 1.49
C ILE A 138 13.30 27.33 1.46
N ALA A 139 12.37 28.28 1.58
CA ALA A 139 12.66 29.69 1.77
C ALA A 139 12.03 30.16 3.10
N PHE A 140 12.85 30.71 3.99
CA PHE A 140 12.39 31.26 5.26
C PHE A 140 12.00 32.73 5.07
N MET A 141 10.72 32.97 4.78
CA MET A 141 10.15 34.32 4.68
C MET A 141 8.66 34.29 5.00
N PRO A 142 8.09 35.35 5.62
CA PRO A 142 6.65 35.50 5.71
C PRO A 142 6.06 35.69 4.30
N TRP A 143 4.94 35.05 4.00
CA TRP A 143 4.30 35.13 2.69
C TRP A 143 2.79 35.36 2.81
N ASN A 144 2.37 36.63 2.75
CA ASN A 144 0.97 37.06 2.72
C ASN A 144 0.07 36.43 3.81
N GLY A 145 0.64 36.02 4.94
CA GLY A 145 -0.09 35.35 6.04
C GLY A 145 -0.44 33.88 5.79
N TYR A 146 -0.07 33.29 4.63
CA TYR A 146 -0.33 31.88 4.36
C TYR A 146 0.53 30.92 5.21
N ASN A 147 1.65 31.40 5.72
CA ASN A 147 2.51 30.69 6.67
C ASN A 147 2.39 31.25 8.09
N PHE A 148 1.17 31.61 8.50
CA PHE A 148 0.89 32.05 9.86
C PHE A 148 0.96 30.86 10.84
N GLU A 149 1.53 31.10 12.03
CA GLU A 149 1.85 30.08 13.05
C GLU A 149 2.66 28.91 12.47
N ASP A 150 2.09 27.71 12.47
CA ASP A 150 2.73 26.47 12.00
C ASP A 150 2.28 26.07 10.59
N SER A 151 1.63 26.98 9.86
CA SER A 151 1.16 26.71 8.50
C SER A 151 2.32 26.67 7.51
N ILE A 152 2.29 25.69 6.61
CA ILE A 152 3.31 25.52 5.56
C ILE A 152 2.68 25.82 4.20
N LEU A 153 3.29 26.75 3.46
CA LEU A 153 2.93 27.03 2.08
C LEU A 153 3.76 26.14 1.15
N ILE A 154 3.09 25.30 0.36
CA ILE A 154 3.73 24.36 -0.58
C ILE A 154 3.52 24.85 -2.00
N SER A 155 4.55 24.74 -2.84
CA SER A 155 4.43 25.01 -4.27
C SER A 155 3.65 23.91 -4.98
N GLU A 156 2.76 24.27 -5.89
CA GLU A 156 2.04 23.32 -6.75
C GLU A 156 2.97 22.36 -7.51
N LYS A 157 4.20 22.78 -7.81
CA LYS A 157 5.22 21.91 -8.44
C LYS A 157 5.47 20.63 -7.64
N VAL A 158 5.41 20.68 -6.31
CA VAL A 158 5.60 19.51 -5.43
C VAL A 158 4.51 18.46 -5.67
N VAL A 159 3.29 18.91 -5.95
CA VAL A 159 2.16 18.05 -6.28
C VAL A 159 2.30 17.50 -7.69
N GLN A 160 2.66 18.34 -8.66
CA GLN A 160 2.88 17.94 -10.07
C GLN A 160 4.00 16.90 -10.23
N GLU A 161 5.00 16.93 -9.36
CA GLU A 161 6.12 15.99 -9.35
C GLU A 161 5.86 14.72 -8.51
N ASP A 162 4.65 14.55 -7.95
CA ASP A 162 4.25 13.40 -7.11
C ASP A 162 5.20 13.13 -5.93
N ARG A 163 5.80 14.18 -5.37
CA ARG A 163 6.88 14.02 -4.38
C ARG A 163 6.39 13.44 -3.06
N LEU A 164 5.18 13.80 -2.63
CA LEU A 164 4.57 13.38 -1.37
C LEU A 164 3.39 12.42 -1.59
N THR A 165 3.30 11.79 -2.76
CA THR A 165 2.26 10.82 -3.08
C THR A 165 2.55 9.50 -2.36
N THR A 166 1.56 8.89 -1.72
CA THR A 166 1.69 7.62 -0.98
C THR A 166 0.69 6.59 -1.50
N ILE A 167 1.03 5.30 -1.40
CA ILE A 167 0.13 4.21 -1.77
C ILE A 167 -0.43 3.58 -0.49
N HIS A 168 -1.76 3.54 -0.40
CA HIS A 168 -2.48 2.89 0.67
C HIS A 168 -3.24 1.67 0.14
N ILE A 169 -3.19 0.58 0.90
CA ILE A 169 -3.85 -0.68 0.56
C ILE A 169 -4.82 -0.99 1.70
N GLN A 170 -6.10 -1.06 1.37
CA GLN A 170 -7.16 -1.41 2.30
C GLN A 170 -7.73 -2.77 1.92
N GLU A 171 -8.00 -3.58 2.94
CA GLU A 171 -8.65 -4.88 2.77
C GLU A 171 -10.08 -4.74 3.29
N LEU A 172 -11.03 -4.88 2.37
CA LEU A 172 -12.45 -4.88 2.68
C LEU A 172 -12.92 -6.33 2.65
N THR A 173 -13.64 -6.75 3.69
CA THR A 173 -14.11 -8.12 3.84
C THR A 173 -15.63 -8.14 3.84
N CYS A 174 -16.20 -8.94 2.94
CA CYS A 174 -17.63 -9.25 2.93
C CYS A 174 -17.80 -10.70 3.35
N VAL A 175 -18.72 -10.96 4.27
CA VAL A 175 -19.01 -12.31 4.77
C VAL A 175 -20.49 -12.59 4.54
N ALA A 176 -20.77 -13.65 3.79
CA ALA A 176 -22.10 -14.23 3.68
C ALA A 176 -22.33 -15.18 4.86
N ARG A 177 -23.46 -15.02 5.56
CA ARG A 177 -23.81 -15.85 6.72
C ARG A 177 -25.17 -16.50 6.54
N ASP A 178 -25.34 -17.66 7.18
CA ASP A 178 -26.65 -18.28 7.29
C ASP A 178 -27.51 -17.54 8.31
N THR A 179 -28.64 -17.03 7.85
CA THR A 179 -29.66 -16.43 8.70
C THR A 179 -30.78 -17.43 8.96
N LYS A 180 -31.64 -17.15 9.96
CA LYS A 180 -32.81 -18.00 10.24
C LYS A 180 -33.84 -18.03 9.10
N LEU A 181 -33.81 -17.04 8.21
CA LEU A 181 -34.74 -16.88 7.09
C LEU A 181 -34.18 -17.48 5.79
N GLY A 182 -32.91 -17.88 5.78
CA GLY A 182 -32.21 -18.45 4.64
C GLY A 182 -30.74 -18.03 4.61
N SER A 183 -29.97 -18.68 3.76
CA SER A 183 -28.56 -18.39 3.53
C SER A 183 -28.39 -17.08 2.75
N GLU A 184 -27.45 -16.23 3.16
CA GLU A 184 -27.00 -15.12 2.31
C GLU A 184 -26.20 -15.66 1.12
N GLU A 185 -26.45 -15.12 -0.07
CA GLU A 185 -25.77 -15.52 -1.30
C GLU A 185 -24.95 -14.36 -1.85
N ILE A 186 -23.79 -14.70 -2.41
CA ILE A 186 -22.96 -13.76 -3.18
C ILE A 186 -23.35 -13.95 -4.64
N THR A 187 -23.87 -12.88 -5.25
CA THR A 187 -24.37 -12.91 -6.63
C THR A 187 -24.34 -11.52 -7.25
N ALA A 188 -24.19 -11.47 -8.57
CA ALA A 188 -24.32 -10.24 -9.35
C ALA A 188 -25.79 -9.82 -9.55
N ASP A 189 -26.76 -10.69 -9.27
CA ASP A 189 -28.19 -10.37 -9.40
C ASP A 189 -28.70 -9.63 -8.16
N ILE A 190 -28.44 -8.33 -8.10
CA ILE A 190 -28.79 -7.48 -6.96
C ILE A 190 -30.10 -6.71 -7.27
N PRO A 191 -31.15 -6.86 -6.44
CA PRO A 191 -32.41 -6.17 -6.69
C PRO A 191 -32.29 -4.66 -6.46
N ASN A 192 -32.98 -3.87 -7.29
CA ASN A 192 -33.03 -2.40 -7.23
C ASN A 192 -31.71 -1.66 -7.54
N VAL A 193 -30.73 -2.35 -8.13
CA VAL A 193 -29.46 -1.76 -8.57
C VAL A 193 -29.46 -1.60 -10.09
N GLY A 194 -28.99 -0.45 -10.58
CA GLY A 194 -28.90 -0.18 -12.03
C GLY A 194 -27.74 -0.92 -12.70
N GLU A 195 -27.89 -1.26 -13.99
CA GLU A 195 -26.87 -1.98 -14.78
C GLU A 195 -25.47 -1.33 -14.74
N SER A 196 -25.40 0.00 -14.59
CA SER A 196 -24.12 0.72 -14.50
C SER A 196 -23.29 0.30 -13.29
N ALA A 197 -23.91 0.03 -12.15
CA ALA A 197 -23.20 -0.43 -10.95
C ALA A 197 -22.81 -1.91 -11.04
N LEU A 198 -23.64 -2.71 -11.73
CA LEU A 198 -23.36 -4.13 -11.98
C LEU A 198 -22.26 -4.35 -13.03
N SER A 199 -21.98 -3.36 -13.88
CA SER A 199 -20.97 -3.46 -14.95
C SER A 199 -19.55 -3.79 -14.47
N LYS A 200 -19.25 -3.52 -13.19
CA LYS A 200 -17.94 -3.76 -12.57
C LYS A 200 -17.82 -5.13 -11.90
N LEU A 201 -18.93 -5.85 -11.74
CA LEU A 201 -18.98 -7.16 -11.11
C LEU A 201 -18.81 -8.27 -12.15
N ASP A 202 -18.16 -9.35 -11.74
CA ASP A 202 -18.09 -10.59 -12.50
C ASP A 202 -19.37 -11.42 -12.36
N GLU A 203 -19.45 -12.55 -13.06
CA GLU A 203 -20.59 -13.47 -13.00
C GLU A 203 -20.85 -14.02 -11.58
N SER A 204 -19.84 -14.00 -10.70
CA SER A 204 -19.95 -14.44 -9.30
C SER A 204 -20.40 -13.33 -8.36
N GLY A 205 -20.53 -12.08 -8.82
CA GLY A 205 -20.87 -10.92 -7.99
C GLY A 205 -19.67 -10.30 -7.27
N ILE A 206 -18.44 -10.49 -7.78
CA ILE A 206 -17.21 -9.93 -7.23
C ILE A 206 -16.61 -8.94 -8.23
N VAL A 207 -16.08 -7.81 -7.76
CA VAL A 207 -15.42 -6.83 -8.63
C VAL A 207 -14.18 -7.39 -9.33
N TYR A 208 -13.96 -7.00 -10.60
CA TYR A 208 -12.76 -7.38 -11.33
C TYR A 208 -11.48 -6.78 -10.72
N ILE A 209 -10.41 -7.57 -10.68
CA ILE A 209 -9.08 -7.09 -10.31
C ILE A 209 -8.61 -6.06 -11.34
N GLY A 210 -8.40 -4.82 -10.91
CA GLY A 210 -8.00 -3.70 -11.77
C GLY A 210 -9.14 -2.76 -12.17
N ALA A 211 -10.37 -3.00 -11.72
CA ALA A 211 -11.46 -2.04 -11.89
C ALA A 211 -11.25 -0.80 -10.99
N GLU A 212 -11.48 0.38 -11.55
CA GLU A 212 -11.52 1.62 -10.77
C GLU A 212 -12.88 1.78 -10.10
N VAL A 213 -12.86 1.93 -8.77
CA VAL A 213 -14.06 2.04 -7.93
C VAL A 213 -14.10 3.38 -7.23
N GLY A 214 -15.27 3.99 -7.20
CA GLY A 214 -15.56 5.23 -6.48
C GLY A 214 -16.40 4.98 -5.22
N PRO A 215 -16.66 6.04 -4.44
CA PRO A 215 -17.54 5.95 -3.29
C PRO A 215 -18.95 5.52 -3.70
N GLY A 216 -19.45 4.43 -3.10
CA GLY A 216 -20.79 3.90 -3.37
C GLY A 216 -20.86 2.82 -4.46
N ASP A 217 -19.74 2.48 -5.10
CA ASP A 217 -19.67 1.31 -5.97
C ASP A 217 -19.69 0.01 -5.16
N ILE A 218 -20.32 -1.02 -5.71
CA ILE A 218 -20.44 -2.33 -5.07
C ILE A 218 -19.18 -3.15 -5.37
N LEU A 219 -18.51 -3.64 -4.31
CA LEU A 219 -17.34 -4.50 -4.45
C LEU A 219 -17.72 -5.98 -4.44
N VAL A 220 -18.70 -6.33 -3.60
CA VAL A 220 -19.25 -7.67 -3.50
C VAL A 220 -20.77 -7.59 -3.44
N GLY A 221 -21.42 -8.15 -4.46
CA GLY A 221 -22.86 -8.30 -4.51
C GLY A 221 -23.32 -9.34 -3.50
N LYS A 222 -24.04 -8.89 -2.47
CA LYS A 222 -24.58 -9.77 -1.43
C LYS A 222 -26.07 -9.57 -1.30
N VAL A 223 -26.80 -10.68 -1.34
CA VAL A 223 -28.24 -10.69 -1.27
C VAL A 223 -28.70 -11.51 -0.06
N THR A 224 -29.56 -10.92 0.77
CA THR A 224 -30.08 -11.56 1.99
C THR A 224 -31.56 -11.89 1.81
N PRO A 225 -32.00 -13.14 2.03
CA PRO A 225 -33.41 -13.49 1.95
C PRO A 225 -34.22 -12.71 2.99
N LYS A 226 -35.32 -12.08 2.56
CA LYS A 226 -36.27 -11.42 3.45
C LYS A 226 -37.39 -12.40 3.82
N GLY A 227 -37.85 -12.33 5.06
CA GLY A 227 -39.13 -12.92 5.44
C GLY A 227 -40.29 -12.13 4.82
N GLU A 228 -41.41 -12.79 4.56
CA GLU A 228 -42.63 -12.14 4.08
C GLU A 228 -43.09 -11.05 5.07
N THR A 229 -42.81 -9.79 4.76
CA THR A 229 -43.41 -8.64 5.43
C THR A 229 -44.76 -8.35 4.80
N GLN A 230 -45.82 -8.24 5.62
CA GLN A 230 -47.11 -7.73 5.16
C GLN A 230 -46.94 -6.28 4.70
N LEU A 231 -46.98 -6.07 3.38
CA LEU A 231 -46.95 -4.74 2.75
C LEU A 231 -48.17 -3.92 3.17
N THR A 232 -47.99 -2.62 3.38
CA THR A 232 -49.11 -1.72 3.69
C THR A 232 -50.06 -1.61 2.49
N PRO A 233 -51.33 -1.22 2.70
CA PRO A 233 -52.26 -1.00 1.61
C PRO A 233 -51.74 0.00 0.56
N GLU A 234 -50.96 1.02 0.95
CA GLU A 234 -50.36 1.98 0.01
C GLU A 234 -49.28 1.35 -0.88
N GLU A 235 -48.40 0.52 -0.31
CA GLU A 235 -47.36 -0.19 -1.07
C GLU A 235 -47.97 -1.22 -2.04
N LYS A 236 -49.03 -1.91 -1.63
CA LYS A 236 -49.80 -2.79 -2.52
C LYS A 236 -50.40 -2.04 -3.70
N LEU A 237 -50.87 -0.82 -3.47
CA LEU A 237 -51.45 0.02 -4.52
C LEU A 237 -50.38 0.50 -5.52
N LEU A 238 -49.25 1.01 -5.01
CA LEU A 238 -48.10 1.40 -5.82
C LEU A 238 -47.61 0.24 -6.69
N ARG A 239 -47.52 -0.95 -6.10
CA ARG A 239 -47.06 -2.16 -6.79
C ARG A 239 -48.04 -2.66 -7.86
N ALA A 240 -49.35 -2.48 -7.65
CA ALA A 240 -50.36 -2.77 -8.66
C ALA A 240 -50.31 -1.80 -9.85
N ILE A 241 -49.89 -0.56 -9.63
CA ILE A 241 -49.76 0.47 -10.66
C ILE A 241 -48.46 0.31 -11.46
N PHE A 242 -47.33 0.03 -10.80
CA PHE A 242 -46.02 -0.06 -11.44
C PHE A 242 -45.61 -1.48 -11.86
N GLY A 243 -46.34 -2.52 -11.45
CA GLY A 243 -46.07 -3.90 -11.85
C GLY A 243 -44.77 -4.48 -11.29
N GLU A 244 -44.15 -3.84 -10.30
CA GLU A 244 -42.93 -4.35 -9.64
C GLU A 244 -43.22 -5.69 -8.95
N LYS A 245 -42.56 -6.76 -9.41
CA LYS A 245 -42.52 -8.02 -8.68
C LYS A 245 -41.72 -7.79 -7.39
N ALA A 246 -42.18 -8.33 -6.26
CA ALA A 246 -41.40 -8.28 -5.02
C ALA A 246 -40.13 -9.05 -5.28
N SER A 247 -38.98 -8.43 -5.01
CA SER A 247 -37.80 -9.22 -4.69
C SER A 247 -37.99 -9.71 -3.26
N ASP A 248 -38.00 -11.02 -3.07
CA ASP A 248 -37.99 -11.67 -1.75
C ASP A 248 -36.63 -11.53 -1.05
N VAL A 249 -35.75 -10.69 -1.61
CA VAL A 249 -34.34 -10.57 -1.24
C VAL A 249 -34.00 -9.09 -1.06
N LYS A 250 -33.22 -8.78 0.00
CA LYS A 250 -32.68 -7.46 0.28
C LYS A 250 -31.26 -7.35 -0.24
N ASP A 251 -30.94 -6.20 -0.80
CA ASP A 251 -29.56 -5.79 -1.00
C ASP A 251 -28.89 -5.51 0.37
N THR A 252 -27.80 -6.22 0.65
CA THR A 252 -26.89 -5.98 1.76
C THR A 252 -25.43 -5.95 1.27
N SER A 253 -25.26 -5.57 0.00
CA SER A 253 -23.96 -5.40 -0.66
C SER A 253 -23.10 -4.36 0.07
N SER A 254 -21.79 -4.49 -0.12
CA SER A 254 -20.77 -3.64 0.50
C SER A 254 -19.68 -3.28 -0.49
#